data_AF-A0A522KPC0-F1
#
_entry.id   AF-A0A522KPC0-F1
#
_cell.length_a   1.000
_cell.length_b   1.000
_cell.length_c   1.000
_cell.angle_alpha   90.00
_cell.angle_beta   90.00
_cell.angle_gamma   90.00
#
_symmetry.space_group_name_H-M   'P 1'
#
loop_
_entity.id
_entity.type
_entity.pdbx_description
1 polymer ?
#
loop_
_entity_poly.entity_id
_entity_poly.type
_entity_poly.pdbx_seq_one_letter_code
_entity_poly.pdbx_strand_id
1 'polypeptide(L)'
;MRSPGFCHARGRARGATLLEVALAMGVMAMCALGLMSTQLALARHAQSAAVRERAAFAADAIVESSTFTDGAAVDAWKARARTIVPDGLAAIPSQSVEVSIARVTWAFTGYAFASGAVVPPSNCNGAPVASGRDCVAITFAR
;
A
#
# COMPACT_ATOMS: atom_id res chain seq x y z
N MET A 1 23.29 42.97 -61.76
CA MET A 1 22.27 42.29 -60.92
C MET A 1 22.93 41.13 -60.19
N ARG A 2 23.24 41.27 -58.90
CA ARG A 2 23.69 40.19 -58.00
C ARG A 2 22.79 40.25 -56.78
N SER A 3 22.02 39.19 -56.53
CA SER A 3 21.24 39.01 -55.30
C SER A 3 22.08 38.26 -54.27
N PRO A 4 22.37 38.83 -53.10
CA PRO A 4 22.89 38.08 -51.95
C PRO A 4 21.74 37.82 -50.95
N GLY A 5 21.67 36.63 -50.35
CA GLY A 5 20.85 36.50 -49.13
C GLY A 5 20.41 35.13 -48.62
N PHE A 6 20.53 34.02 -49.37
CA PHE A 6 19.83 32.78 -48.96
C PHE A 6 20.58 31.80 -48.05
N CYS A 7 21.87 31.99 -47.77
CA CYS A 7 22.63 31.00 -46.98
C CYS A 7 22.52 31.17 -45.46
N HIS A 8 22.10 32.34 -44.95
CA HIS A 8 22.04 32.57 -43.50
C HIS A 8 20.67 32.21 -42.87
N ALA A 9 19.58 32.29 -43.63
CA ALA A 9 18.23 31.99 -43.12
C ALA A 9 17.98 30.48 -42.88
N ARG A 10 18.57 29.59 -43.71
CA ARG A 10 18.38 28.14 -43.60
C ARG A 10 18.98 27.52 -42.32
N GLY A 11 20.11 28.04 -41.84
CA GLY A 11 20.74 27.56 -40.60
C GLY A 11 19.93 27.91 -39.35
N ARG A 12 19.37 29.12 -39.31
CA ARG A 12 18.57 29.61 -38.17
C ARG A 12 17.20 28.94 -38.06
N ALA A 13 16.55 28.65 -39.19
CA ALA A 13 15.29 27.90 -39.22
C ALA A 13 15.46 26.43 -38.79
N ARG A 14 16.52 25.74 -39.25
CA ARG A 14 16.83 24.36 -38.82
C ARG A 14 17.15 24.28 -37.31
N GLY A 15 17.88 25.24 -36.77
CA GLY A 15 18.17 25.30 -35.33
C GLY A 15 16.91 25.47 -34.48
N ALA A 16 15.96 26.31 -34.93
CA ALA A 16 14.68 26.49 -34.26
C ALA A 16 13.83 25.20 -34.26
N THR A 17 13.77 24.47 -35.39
CA THR A 17 13.03 23.19 -35.46
C THR A 17 13.66 22.09 -34.59
N LEU A 18 14.98 22.05 -34.45
CA LEU A 18 15.64 21.06 -33.57
C LEU A 18 15.40 21.36 -32.10
N LEU A 19 15.38 22.63 -31.71
CA LEU A 19 15.08 23.05 -30.35
C LEU A 19 13.60 22.78 -29.99
N GLU A 20 12.69 23.00 -30.94
CA GLU A 20 11.27 22.68 -30.78
C GLU A 20 11.06 21.17 -30.57
N VAL A 21 11.69 20.33 -31.39
CA VAL A 21 11.61 18.87 -31.22
C VAL A 21 12.27 18.43 -29.92
N ALA A 22 13.42 19.00 -29.55
CA ALA A 22 14.07 18.70 -28.27
C ALA A 22 13.20 19.09 -27.07
N LEU A 23 12.52 20.23 -27.13
CA LEU A 23 11.58 20.67 -26.11
C LEU A 23 10.36 19.74 -26.05
N ALA A 24 9.78 19.39 -27.19
CA ALA A 24 8.65 18.46 -27.26
C ALA A 24 9.02 17.09 -26.68
N MET A 25 10.18 16.55 -27.02
CA MET A 25 10.70 15.31 -26.44
C MET A 25 10.93 15.44 -24.93
N GLY A 26 11.46 16.59 -24.47
CA GLY A 26 11.63 16.88 -23.05
C GLY A 26 10.31 16.89 -22.28
N VAL A 27 9.28 17.56 -22.81
CA VAL A 27 7.94 17.59 -22.20
C VAL A 27 7.32 16.19 -22.17
N MET A 28 7.39 15.44 -23.27
CA MET A 28 6.89 14.06 -23.31
C MET A 28 7.61 13.15 -22.32
N ALA A 29 8.93 13.29 -22.17
CA ALA A 29 9.70 12.53 -21.20
C ALA A 29 9.28 12.86 -19.75
N MET A 30 9.08 14.14 -19.42
CA MET A 30 8.58 14.54 -18.10
C MET A 30 7.18 13.99 -17.82
N CYS A 31 6.28 14.02 -18.81
CA CYS A 31 4.95 13.42 -18.69
C CYS A 31 5.04 11.91 -18.44
N ALA A 32 5.88 11.19 -19.20
CA ALA A 32 6.07 9.76 -19.03
C ALA A 32 6.60 9.39 -17.63
N LEU A 33 7.59 10.13 -17.12
CA LEU A 33 8.11 9.96 -15.76
C LEU A 33 7.02 10.24 -14.71
N GLY A 34 6.22 11.29 -14.93
CA GLY A 34 5.05 11.60 -14.09
C GLY A 34 4.07 10.42 -14.02
N LEU A 35 3.69 9.85 -15.16
CA LEU A 35 2.80 8.69 -15.22
C LEU A 35 3.38 7.44 -14.55
N MET A 36 4.67 7.16 -14.72
CA MET A 36 5.31 6.02 -14.05
C MET A 36 5.31 6.19 -12.53
N SER A 37 5.56 7.42 -12.05
CA SER A 37 5.56 7.71 -10.61
C SER A 37 4.18 7.50 -9.98
N THR A 38 3.10 7.92 -10.66
CA THR A 38 1.73 7.75 -10.15
C THR A 38 1.29 6.29 -10.19
N GLN A 39 1.62 5.56 -11.26
CA GLN A 39 1.35 4.12 -11.35
C GLN A 39 2.04 3.34 -10.23
N LEU A 40 3.30 3.67 -9.91
CA LEU A 40 4.03 3.04 -8.82
C LEU A 40 3.41 3.34 -7.46
N ALA A 41 3.01 4.59 -7.22
CA ALA A 41 2.32 4.97 -5.99
C ALA A 41 0.99 4.22 -5.83
N LEU A 42 0.16 4.18 -6.88
CA LEU A 42 -1.11 3.45 -6.88
C LEU A 42 -0.92 1.95 -6.65
N ALA A 43 0.08 1.34 -7.28
CA ALA A 43 0.39 -0.08 -7.08
C ALA A 43 0.74 -0.39 -5.61
N ARG A 44 1.58 0.45 -4.98
CA ARG A 44 1.92 0.30 -3.55
C ARG A 44 0.71 0.48 -2.64
N HIS A 45 -0.14 1.46 -2.94
CA HIS A 45 -1.38 1.68 -2.18
C HIS A 45 -2.34 0.48 -2.32
N ALA A 46 -2.56 -0.01 -3.54
CA ALA A 46 -3.40 -1.19 -3.80
C ALA A 46 -2.90 -2.42 -3.06
N GLN A 47 -1.58 -2.66 -3.03
CA GLN A 47 -1.00 -3.76 -2.25
C GLN A 47 -1.25 -3.60 -0.75
N SER A 48 -1.07 -2.40 -0.20
CA SER A 48 -1.33 -2.13 1.22
C SER A 48 -2.81 -2.30 1.58
N ALA A 49 -3.72 -1.89 0.71
CA ALA A 49 -5.17 -2.05 0.88
C ALA A 49 -5.56 -3.54 0.83
N ALA A 50 -5.04 -4.29 -0.15
CA ALA A 50 -5.32 -5.72 -0.27
C ALA A 50 -4.87 -6.52 0.96
N VAL A 51 -3.74 -6.18 1.58
CA VAL A 51 -3.30 -6.84 2.82
C VAL A 51 -4.26 -6.52 3.99
N ARG A 52 -4.72 -5.27 4.09
CA ARG A 52 -5.71 -4.86 5.11
C ARG A 52 -7.04 -5.58 4.94
N GLU A 53 -7.54 -5.68 3.72
CA GLU A 53 -8.79 -6.40 3.41
C GLU A 53 -8.68 -7.90 3.74
N ARG A 54 -7.56 -8.53 3.38
CA ARG A 54 -7.27 -9.93 3.75
C ARG A 54 -7.21 -10.13 5.27
N ALA A 55 -6.64 -9.16 6.00
CA ALA A 55 -6.59 -9.21 7.46
C ALA A 55 -7.96 -9.00 8.10
N ALA A 56 -8.79 -8.11 7.55
CA ALA A 56 -10.17 -7.93 7.98
C ALA A 56 -11.01 -9.19 7.75
N PHE A 57 -10.89 -9.81 6.56
CA PHE A 57 -11.55 -11.09 6.26
C PHE A 57 -11.12 -12.21 7.23
N ALA A 58 -9.83 -12.33 7.52
CA ALA A 58 -9.34 -13.33 8.47
C ALA A 58 -9.84 -13.05 9.90
N ALA A 59 -9.91 -11.79 10.32
CA ALA A 59 -10.46 -11.41 11.63
C ALA A 59 -11.96 -11.75 11.72
N ASP A 60 -12.74 -11.45 10.68
CA ASP A 60 -14.17 -11.74 10.60
C ASP A 60 -14.46 -13.24 10.66
N ALA A 61 -13.72 -14.06 9.90
CA ALA A 61 -13.84 -15.52 9.95
C ALA A 61 -13.47 -16.10 11.34
N ILE A 62 -12.53 -15.47 12.06
CA ILE A 62 -12.22 -15.85 13.45
C ILE A 62 -13.39 -15.49 14.37
N VAL A 63 -14.02 -14.33 14.20
CA VAL A 63 -15.22 -13.96 14.94
C VAL A 63 -16.34 -14.96 14.68
N GLU A 64 -16.67 -15.22 13.42
CA GLU A 64 -17.73 -16.14 13.03
C GLU A 64 -17.50 -17.55 13.60
N SER A 65 -16.27 -18.07 13.49
CA SER A 65 -15.93 -19.36 14.09
C SER A 65 -16.02 -19.35 15.62
N SER A 66 -15.72 -18.23 16.28
CA SER A 66 -15.85 -18.15 17.74
C SER A 66 -17.29 -18.08 18.25
N THR A 67 -18.22 -17.57 17.44
CA THR A 67 -19.65 -17.47 17.80
C THR A 67 -20.39 -18.79 17.56
N PHE A 68 -20.07 -19.52 16.48
CA PHE A 68 -20.87 -20.66 16.03
C PHE A 68 -20.19 -22.02 16.15
N THR A 69 -18.90 -22.08 16.49
CA THR A 69 -18.13 -23.33 16.49
C THR A 69 -17.18 -23.46 17.68
N ASP A 70 -16.72 -24.69 17.91
CA ASP A 70 -15.78 -24.99 18.99
C ASP A 70 -14.37 -24.43 18.74
N GLY A 71 -13.54 -24.39 19.78
CA GLY A 71 -12.19 -23.79 19.73
C GLY A 71 -11.26 -24.34 18.63
N ALA A 72 -11.49 -25.57 18.15
CA ALA A 72 -10.70 -26.16 17.06
C ALA A 72 -10.86 -25.40 15.72
N ALA A 73 -12.06 -24.91 15.42
CA ALA A 73 -12.31 -24.14 14.19
C ALA A 73 -11.67 -22.76 14.25
N VAL A 74 -11.70 -22.13 15.43
CA VAL A 74 -10.98 -20.88 15.71
C VAL A 74 -9.47 -21.06 15.48
N ASP A 75 -8.88 -22.14 15.98
CA ASP A 75 -7.44 -22.38 15.81
C ASP A 75 -7.07 -22.71 14.36
N ALA A 76 -7.94 -23.40 13.62
CA ALA A 76 -7.78 -23.62 12.18
C ALA A 76 -7.78 -22.28 11.41
N TRP A 77 -8.66 -21.35 11.76
CA TRP A 77 -8.69 -20.01 11.16
C TRP A 77 -7.50 -19.16 11.55
N LYS A 78 -7.02 -19.21 12.80
CA LYS A 78 -5.76 -18.57 13.19
C LYS A 78 -4.57 -19.09 12.39
N ALA A 79 -4.52 -20.39 12.10
CA ALA A 79 -3.48 -20.98 11.25
C ALA A 79 -3.58 -20.49 9.80
N ARG A 80 -4.79 -20.41 9.24
CA ARG A 80 -5.04 -19.86 7.88
C ARG A 80 -4.75 -18.37 7.77
N ALA A 81 -4.89 -17.59 8.84
CA ALA A 81 -4.54 -16.17 8.81
C ALA A 81 -3.09 -15.92 8.37
N ARG A 82 -2.15 -16.82 8.71
CA ARG A 82 -0.74 -16.76 8.27
C ARG A 82 -0.56 -16.97 6.76
N THR A 83 -1.47 -17.69 6.10
CA THR A 83 -1.39 -17.95 4.66
C THR A 83 -2.14 -16.91 3.85
N ILE A 84 -3.22 -16.34 4.41
CA ILE A 84 -4.04 -15.31 3.78
C ILE A 84 -3.35 -13.94 3.88
N VAL A 85 -2.77 -13.62 5.04
CA VAL A 85 -2.12 -12.34 5.32
C VAL A 85 -0.61 -12.57 5.37
N PRO A 86 0.18 -11.91 4.49
CA PRO A 86 1.64 -12.00 4.55
C PRO A 86 2.17 -11.61 5.94
N ASP A 87 2.98 -12.49 6.54
CA ASP A 87 3.47 -12.36 7.92
C ASP A 87 2.36 -12.14 8.97
N GLY A 88 1.13 -12.60 8.68
CA GLY A 88 -0.04 -12.41 9.52
C GLY A 88 0.00 -13.22 10.80
N LEU A 89 -0.31 -12.59 11.94
CA LEU A 89 -0.47 -13.25 13.23
C LEU A 89 -1.85 -12.91 13.79
N ALA A 90 -2.63 -13.93 14.08
CA ALA A 90 -3.96 -13.82 14.64
C ALA A 90 -3.98 -14.15 16.15
N ALA A 91 -4.76 -13.41 16.92
CA ALA A 91 -4.97 -13.62 18.34
C ALA A 91 -6.38 -13.20 18.76
N ILE A 92 -6.91 -13.84 19.80
CA ILE A 92 -8.13 -13.39 20.48
C ILE A 92 -7.75 -12.96 21.90
N PRO A 93 -7.26 -11.72 22.11
CA PRO A 93 -7.07 -11.22 23.46
C PRO A 93 -8.42 -11.12 24.17
N SER A 94 -8.53 -11.75 25.33
CA SER A 94 -9.71 -11.67 26.19
C SER A 94 -9.83 -10.26 26.77
N GLN A 95 -10.96 -9.58 26.58
CA GLN A 95 -11.25 -8.30 27.24
C GLN A 95 -12.17 -8.46 28.46
N SER A 96 -13.16 -9.36 28.38
CA SER A 96 -14.11 -9.66 29.46
C SER A 96 -14.81 -10.99 29.19
N VAL A 97 -15.72 -11.42 30.08
CA VAL A 97 -16.53 -12.64 29.90
C VAL A 97 -17.51 -12.51 28.72
N GLU A 98 -17.98 -11.30 28.44
CA GLU A 98 -19.07 -11.03 27.48
C GLU A 98 -18.56 -10.46 26.14
N VAL A 99 -17.41 -9.77 26.15
CA VAL A 99 -16.81 -9.15 24.96
C VAL A 99 -15.40 -9.66 24.72
N SER A 100 -15.15 -10.11 23.48
CA SER A 100 -13.86 -10.55 22.98
C SER A 100 -13.38 -9.68 21.82
N ILE A 101 -12.07 -9.67 21.56
CA ILE A 101 -11.49 -9.03 20.36
C ILE A 101 -10.84 -10.11 19.50
N ALA A 102 -11.17 -10.16 18.22
CA ALA A 102 -10.37 -10.87 17.22
C ALA A 102 -9.40 -9.87 16.60
N ARG A 103 -8.10 -10.16 16.66
CA ARG A 103 -7.04 -9.27 16.17
C ARG A 103 -6.12 -10.00 15.22
N VAL A 104 -5.84 -9.37 14.09
CA VAL A 104 -4.84 -9.81 13.11
C VAL A 104 -3.80 -8.71 12.95
N THR A 105 -2.52 -9.07 13.07
CA THR A 105 -1.39 -8.14 12.89
C THR A 105 -0.47 -8.63 11.79
N TRP A 106 0.15 -7.74 11.01
CA TRP A 106 1.06 -8.11 9.93
C TRP A 106 2.25 -7.15 9.85
N ALA A 107 3.29 -7.54 9.13
CA ALA A 107 4.48 -6.71 8.95
C ALA A 107 4.12 -5.39 8.25
N PHE A 108 4.56 -4.27 8.82
CA PHE A 108 4.35 -2.97 8.22
C PHE A 108 5.20 -2.82 6.96
N THR A 109 4.58 -2.50 5.82
CA THR A 109 5.28 -2.48 4.53
C THR A 109 5.94 -1.14 4.17
N GLY A 110 5.79 -0.10 5.00
CA GLY A 110 6.63 1.10 4.87
C GLY A 110 6.31 2.03 3.70
N TYR A 111 5.49 1.63 2.73
CA TYR A 111 5.35 2.37 1.46
C TYR A 111 4.86 3.81 1.60
N ALA A 112 4.19 4.14 2.71
CA ALA A 112 3.67 5.47 3.00
C ALA A 112 4.68 6.39 3.73
N PHE A 113 5.79 5.86 4.25
CA PHE A 113 6.76 6.64 5.00
C PHE A 113 8.07 6.83 4.22
N ALA A 114 8.69 7.99 4.40
CA ALA A 114 10.05 8.22 3.94
C ALA A 114 11.01 7.22 4.62
N SER A 115 12.01 6.74 3.89
CA SER A 115 13.05 5.86 4.41
C SER A 115 13.66 6.45 5.69
N GLY A 116 13.61 5.70 6.80
CA GLY A 116 14.13 6.12 8.09
C GLY A 116 13.11 6.72 9.07
N ALA A 117 11.82 6.78 8.71
CA ALA A 117 10.77 7.16 9.66
C ALA A 117 10.61 6.08 10.75
N VAL A 118 10.70 6.50 12.02
CA VAL A 118 10.35 5.64 13.16
C VAL A 118 8.82 5.53 13.19
N VAL A 119 8.30 4.34 12.91
CA VAL A 119 6.86 4.06 13.04
C VAL A 119 6.57 3.82 14.53
N PRO A 120 5.85 4.72 15.21
CA PRO A 120 5.52 4.54 16.61
C PRO A 120 4.62 3.31 16.79
N PRO A 121 4.67 2.65 17.96
CA PRO A 121 3.75 1.55 18.25
C PRO A 121 2.30 2.06 18.12
N SER A 122 1.51 1.36 17.31
CA SER A 122 0.09 1.65 17.14
C SER A 122 -0.74 0.88 18.16
N ASN A 123 -1.91 1.42 18.51
CA ASN A 123 -2.90 0.70 19.30
C ASN A 123 -3.89 0.00 18.36
N CYS A 124 -4.18 -1.27 18.65
CA CYS A 124 -5.23 -2.01 17.96
C CYS A 124 -6.40 -2.18 18.89
N ASN A 125 -7.33 -1.21 18.86
CA ASN A 125 -8.52 -1.22 19.71
C ASN A 125 -8.16 -1.40 21.20
N GLY A 126 -7.24 -0.55 21.69
CA GLY A 126 -6.76 -0.56 23.09
C GLY A 126 -5.63 -1.55 23.39
N ALA A 127 -5.35 -2.52 22.50
CA ALA A 127 -4.27 -3.49 22.71
C ALA A 127 -2.97 -3.05 22.00
N PRO A 128 -1.80 -3.09 22.69
CA PRO A 128 -0.54 -2.68 22.09
C PRO A 128 -0.15 -3.61 20.93
N VAL A 129 0.40 -3.03 19.87
CA VAL A 129 1.00 -3.75 18.73
C VAL A 129 2.48 -3.43 18.70
N ALA A 130 3.30 -4.45 18.45
CA ALA A 130 4.75 -4.26 18.32
C ALA A 130 5.08 -3.26 17.20
N SER A 131 6.11 -2.45 17.40
CA SER A 131 6.58 -1.51 16.38
C SER A 131 6.87 -2.23 15.05
N GLY A 132 6.58 -1.55 13.94
CA GLY A 132 6.76 -2.12 12.61
C GLY A 132 5.70 -3.17 12.23
N ARG A 133 4.55 -3.19 12.90
CA ARG A 133 3.39 -3.99 12.49
C ARG A 133 2.14 -3.12 12.38
N ASP A 134 1.32 -3.42 11.37
CA ASP A 134 -0.04 -2.93 11.25
C ASP A 134 -1.02 -3.96 11.82
N CYS A 135 -2.27 -3.55 12.03
CA CYS A 135 -3.29 -4.43 12.59
C CYS A 135 -4.73 -4.09 12.15
N VAL A 136 -5.60 -5.08 12.30
CA VAL A 136 -7.07 -4.94 12.31
C VAL A 136 -7.56 -5.66 13.57
N ALA A 137 -8.56 -5.07 14.24
CA ALA A 137 -9.22 -5.66 15.39
C ALA A 137 -10.73 -5.50 15.28
N ILE A 138 -11.46 -6.57 15.54
CA ILE A 138 -12.93 -6.61 15.58
C ILE A 138 -13.34 -7.01 16.99
N THR A 139 -14.15 -6.17 17.63
CA THR A 139 -14.83 -6.49 18.90
C THR A 139 -16.12 -7.24 18.63
N PHE A 140 -16.38 -8.30 19.38
CA PHE A 140 -17.58 -9.11 19.23
C PHE A 140 -18.06 -9.62 20.59
N ALA A 141 -19.37 -9.87 20.68
CA ALA A 141 -19.97 -10.52 21.83
C ALA A 141 -19.73 -12.03 21.76
N ARG A 142 -19.50 -12.66 22.90
CA ARG A 142 -19.29 -14.11 22.98
C ARG A 142 -20.59 -14.88 23.10
#